data_AF-A0A7S9A2I3-F1
#
_entry.id   AF-A0A7S9A2I3-F1
#
_cell.length_a   1.000
_cell.length_b   1.000
_cell.length_c   1.000
_cell.angle_alpha   90.00
_cell.angle_beta   90.00
_cell.angle_gamma   90.00
#
_symmetry.space_group_name_H-M   'P 1'
#
loop_
_entity.id
_entity.type
_entity.pdbx_description
1 polymer ?
#
loop_
_entity_poly.entity_id
_entity_poly.type
_entity_poly.pdbx_seq_one_letter_code
_entity_poly.pdbx_strand_id
1 'polypeptide(L)'
;MKTLRIDFSEMETRKFSITPYWVLGFVEGEGSFTVAKRDYTLLFILTQSAKDLRLMEEVQNFFLSLCNDTPTAGKYVNKGVRLYRETKSNADAVYVSIGREDIITKIIIPFFDSLSWHSKKEKDYQDWKIILRLKQLGLHFTDEGIRVINLILNQMNLKRLSSSNSVKVDKEFLNKTIVNLLNGPSNIETHEYGRIFVKSLNIYFNLAARDKIKV
;
A
#
# COMPACT_ATOMS: atom_id res chain seq x y z
N MET A 1 -15.25 13.07 -41.14
CA MET A 1 -14.77 13.42 -39.78
C MET A 1 -13.26 13.25 -39.77
N LYS A 2 -12.48 14.34 -39.71
CA LYS A 2 -11.01 14.28 -39.73
C LYS A 2 -10.50 13.88 -38.35
N THR A 3 -10.10 12.62 -38.18
CA THR A 3 -9.35 12.16 -37.01
C THR A 3 -7.91 12.60 -37.16
N LEU A 4 -7.62 13.87 -36.84
CA LEU A 4 -6.27 14.36 -36.60
C LEU A 4 -5.77 13.84 -35.23
N ARG A 5 -5.81 12.52 -35.03
CA ARG A 5 -5.08 11.91 -33.92
C ARG A 5 -3.64 11.82 -34.40
N ILE A 6 -2.78 12.60 -33.74
CA ILE A 6 -1.33 12.47 -33.87
C ILE A 6 -1.01 11.01 -33.55
N ASP A 7 -0.34 10.34 -34.48
CA ASP A 7 0.13 8.98 -34.26
C ASP A 7 1.29 9.02 -33.26
N PHE A 8 1.10 8.40 -32.11
CA PHE A 8 2.12 8.28 -31.05
C PHE A 8 2.88 6.96 -31.14
N SER A 9 2.82 6.27 -32.29
CA SER A 9 3.55 5.02 -32.54
C SER A 9 5.07 5.15 -32.37
N GLU A 10 5.64 6.35 -32.51
CA GLU A 10 7.07 6.65 -32.28
C GLU A 10 7.46 6.87 -30.80
N MET A 11 6.89 6.11 -29.85
CA MET A 11 7.30 6.15 -28.43
C MET A 11 8.49 5.21 -28.09
N GLU A 12 9.05 4.51 -29.06
CA GLU A 12 10.11 3.52 -28.83
C GLU A 12 11.46 4.12 -28.35
N THR A 13 11.69 5.43 -28.49
CA THR A 13 12.95 6.08 -28.07
C THR A 13 12.81 7.04 -26.87
N ARG A 14 11.61 7.20 -26.31
CA ARG A 14 11.37 8.18 -25.24
C ARG A 14 12.07 7.76 -23.94
N LYS A 15 13.06 8.56 -23.51
CA LYS A 15 13.69 8.41 -22.19
C LYS A 15 12.74 8.96 -21.12
N PHE A 16 12.37 8.13 -20.15
CA PHE A 16 11.59 8.57 -19.00
C PHE A 16 12.54 9.19 -17.96
N SER A 17 12.20 10.39 -17.47
CA SER A 17 12.89 11.01 -16.33
C SER A 17 11.98 10.87 -15.11
N ILE A 18 12.15 9.78 -14.38
CA ILE A 18 11.36 9.46 -13.20
C ILE A 18 12.09 10.03 -11.97
N THR A 19 11.58 11.16 -11.47
CA THR A 19 12.05 11.82 -10.25
C THR A 19 11.11 11.51 -9.07
N PRO A 20 11.51 11.74 -7.81
CA PRO A 20 10.63 11.54 -6.65
C PRO A 20 9.27 12.24 -6.76
N TYR A 21 9.26 13.52 -7.15
CA TYR A 21 8.02 14.27 -7.32
C TYR A 21 7.22 13.86 -8.57
N TRP A 22 7.88 13.37 -9.62
CA TRP A 22 7.17 12.78 -10.75
C TRP A 22 6.41 11.51 -10.31
N VAL A 23 7.06 10.64 -9.53
CA VAL A 23 6.43 9.43 -8.97
C VAL A 23 5.30 9.80 -8.04
N LEU A 24 5.47 10.80 -7.19
CA LEU A 24 4.40 11.28 -6.32
C LEU A 24 3.20 11.76 -7.15
N GLY A 25 3.40 12.61 -8.16
CA GLY A 25 2.31 13.07 -9.02
C GLY A 25 1.59 11.92 -9.73
N PHE A 26 2.34 10.92 -10.20
CA PHE A 26 1.76 9.71 -10.79
C PHE A 26 0.95 8.90 -9.76
N VAL A 27 1.46 8.77 -8.53
CA VAL A 27 0.76 8.13 -7.40
C VAL A 27 -0.51 8.88 -7.04
N GLU A 28 -0.49 10.22 -7.02
CA GLU A 28 -1.65 11.06 -6.72
C GLU A 28 -2.76 10.95 -7.76
N GLY A 29 -2.44 10.58 -9.00
CA GLY A 29 -3.42 10.15 -10.01
C GLY A 29 -3.82 8.68 -9.88
N GLU A 30 -2.87 7.79 -10.18
CA GLU A 30 -3.09 6.37 -10.49
C GLU A 30 -2.82 5.41 -9.31
N GLY A 31 -2.23 5.90 -8.22
CA GLY A 31 -1.86 5.10 -7.06
C GLY A 31 -3.05 4.63 -6.24
N SER A 32 -2.93 3.44 -5.67
CA SER A 32 -3.92 2.84 -4.78
C SER A 32 -3.28 2.29 -3.51
N PHE A 33 -3.81 2.74 -2.36
CA PHE A 33 -3.47 2.22 -1.03
C PHE A 33 -4.58 1.27 -0.59
N THR A 34 -4.30 -0.04 -0.69
CA THR A 34 -5.28 -1.10 -0.47
C THR A 34 -4.96 -1.89 0.79
N VAL A 35 -6.02 -2.36 1.46
CA VAL A 35 -5.94 -3.29 2.58
C VAL A 35 -6.80 -4.50 2.25
N ALA A 36 -6.18 -5.69 2.20
CA ALA A 36 -6.88 -6.94 1.97
C ALA A 36 -7.78 -7.27 3.18
N LYS A 37 -9.08 -7.48 2.95
CA LYS A 37 -10.04 -7.69 4.06
C LYS A 37 -9.80 -8.97 4.87
N ARG A 38 -9.16 -9.98 4.27
CA ARG A 38 -8.99 -11.31 4.87
C ARG A 38 -8.03 -11.30 6.06
N ASP A 39 -6.90 -10.59 5.91
CA ASP A 39 -5.78 -10.63 6.86
C ASP A 39 -5.16 -9.24 7.10
N TYR A 40 -5.85 -8.20 6.64
CA TYR A 40 -5.40 -6.81 6.69
C TYR A 40 -4.04 -6.59 6.03
N THR A 41 -3.63 -7.43 5.06
CA THR A 41 -2.40 -7.20 4.29
C THR A 41 -2.48 -5.89 3.53
N LEU A 42 -1.43 -5.09 3.65
CA LEU A 42 -1.34 -3.79 3.01
C LEU A 42 -0.66 -3.92 1.64
N LEU A 43 -1.26 -3.31 0.62
CA LEU A 43 -0.70 -3.24 -0.73
C LEU A 43 -0.70 -1.80 -1.23
N PHE A 44 0.44 -1.38 -1.76
CA PHE A 44 0.54 -0.20 -2.61
C PHE A 44 0.59 -0.67 -4.07
N ILE A 45 -0.32 -0.13 -4.90
CA ILE A 45 -0.52 -0.58 -6.28
C ILE A 45 -0.58 0.64 -7.20
N LEU A 46 0.12 0.58 -8.32
CA LEU A 46 -0.07 1.45 -9.48
C LEU A 46 -0.61 0.61 -10.63
N THR A 47 -1.59 1.14 -11.35
CA THR A 47 -2.21 0.47 -12.50
C THR A 47 -2.18 1.38 -13.70
N GLN A 48 -1.90 0.83 -14.88
CA GLN A 48 -2.01 1.57 -16.14
C GLN A 48 -2.42 0.63 -17.28
N SER A 49 -2.85 1.17 -18.41
CA SER A 49 -3.05 0.38 -19.63
C SER A 49 -1.76 -0.36 -20.02
N ALA A 50 -1.88 -1.57 -20.56
CA ALA A 50 -0.75 -2.34 -21.05
C ALA A 50 0.05 -1.65 -22.18
N LYS A 51 -0.54 -0.63 -22.83
CA LYS A 51 0.16 0.23 -23.79
C LYS A 51 1.32 1.01 -23.16
N ASP A 52 1.24 1.27 -21.85
CA ASP A 52 2.25 1.99 -21.09
C ASP A 52 3.18 1.05 -20.31
N LEU A 53 3.32 -0.21 -20.75
CA LEU A 53 4.20 -1.20 -20.09
C LEU A 53 5.60 -0.65 -19.84
N ARG A 54 6.21 -0.01 -20.84
CA ARG A 54 7.55 0.56 -20.72
C ARG A 54 7.64 1.63 -19.63
N LEU A 55 6.62 2.47 -19.49
CA LEU A 55 6.55 3.44 -18.40
C LEU A 55 6.51 2.72 -17.04
N MET A 56 5.69 1.67 -16.95
CA MET A 56 5.53 0.89 -15.72
C MET A 56 6.81 0.11 -15.35
N GLU A 57 7.61 -0.33 -16.32
CA GLU A 57 8.94 -0.90 -16.10
C GLU A 57 9.90 0.13 -15.48
N GLU A 58 9.92 1.36 -15.99
CA GLU A 58 10.74 2.44 -15.40
C GLU A 58 10.27 2.82 -13.98
N VAL A 59 8.96 2.84 -13.75
CA VAL A 59 8.39 3.04 -12.41
C VAL A 59 8.81 1.91 -11.47
N GLN A 60 8.79 0.66 -11.92
CA GLN A 60 9.29 -0.48 -11.14
C GLN A 60 10.77 -0.29 -10.81
N ASN A 61 11.59 0.06 -11.80
CA ASN A 61 13.03 0.29 -11.62
C ASN A 61 13.32 1.39 -10.60
N PHE A 62 12.53 2.46 -10.57
CA PHE A 62 12.63 3.50 -9.55
C PHE A 62 12.40 2.95 -8.13
N PHE A 63 11.35 2.15 -7.91
CA PHE A 63 11.12 1.57 -6.57
C PHE A 63 12.19 0.52 -6.20
N LEU A 64 12.71 -0.21 -7.18
CA LEU A 64 13.85 -1.12 -6.99
C LEU A 64 15.13 -0.36 -6.64
N SER A 65 15.39 0.82 -7.21
CA SER A 65 16.57 1.61 -6.85
C SER A 65 16.50 2.11 -5.41
N LEU A 66 15.34 2.60 -4.96
CA LEU A 66 15.11 2.97 -3.54
C LEU A 66 15.41 1.81 -2.58
N CYS A 67 15.07 0.59 -2.99
CA CYS A 67 15.33 -0.61 -2.22
C CYS A 67 16.83 -0.94 -2.10
N ASN A 68 17.60 -0.73 -3.17
CA ASN A 68 19.02 -1.05 -3.22
C ASN A 68 19.89 -0.04 -2.44
N ASP A 69 19.46 1.21 -2.37
CA ASP A 69 20.18 2.28 -1.67
C ASP A 69 20.08 2.19 -0.13
N THR A 70 19.31 1.22 0.40
CA THR A 70 19.07 1.09 1.83
C THR A 70 19.97 0.00 2.45
N PRO A 71 20.93 0.33 3.33
CA PRO A 71 21.93 -0.63 3.86
C PRO A 71 21.35 -1.84 4.59
N THR A 72 20.13 -1.73 5.12
CA THR A 72 19.42 -2.79 5.86
C THR A 72 18.64 -3.76 4.96
N ALA A 73 18.62 -3.50 3.66
CA ALA A 73 17.86 -4.25 2.66
C ALA A 73 18.76 -5.36 2.10
N GLY A 74 18.84 -6.50 2.80
CA GLY A 74 19.63 -7.67 2.37
C GLY A 74 19.28 -8.11 0.93
N LYS A 75 20.15 -8.94 0.31
CA LYS A 75 20.12 -9.45 -1.09
C LYS A 75 18.77 -9.94 -1.69
N TYR A 76 17.68 -9.94 -0.94
CA TYR A 76 16.34 -10.44 -1.31
C TYR A 76 15.30 -9.34 -1.62
N VAL A 77 15.68 -8.07 -1.72
CA VAL A 77 14.70 -6.96 -1.86
C VAL A 77 14.13 -6.87 -3.28
N ASN A 78 14.82 -7.39 -4.29
CA ASN A 78 14.31 -7.53 -5.66
C ASN A 78 13.04 -8.39 -5.79
N LYS A 79 12.57 -9.06 -4.73
CA LYS A 79 11.34 -9.89 -4.76
C LYS A 79 10.07 -9.18 -4.28
N GLY A 80 10.16 -7.94 -3.79
CA GLY A 80 9.01 -7.27 -3.17
C GLY A 80 8.33 -6.19 -3.99
N VAL A 81 8.95 -5.74 -5.09
CA VAL A 81 8.34 -4.85 -6.09
C VAL A 81 8.00 -5.67 -7.32
N ARG A 82 6.71 -5.95 -7.53
CA ARG A 82 6.25 -6.84 -8.60
C ARG A 82 5.69 -6.02 -9.75
N LEU A 83 6.04 -6.40 -10.99
CA LEU A 83 5.41 -5.94 -12.22
C LEU A 83 4.67 -7.13 -12.83
N TYR A 84 3.38 -6.97 -13.12
CA TYR A 84 2.60 -8.01 -13.78
C TYR A 84 1.52 -7.40 -14.66
N ARG A 85 1.03 -8.19 -15.63
CA ARG A 85 -0.03 -7.82 -16.55
C ARG A 85 -1.25 -8.71 -16.28
N GLU A 86 -2.43 -8.11 -16.20
CA GLU A 86 -3.69 -8.86 -16.21
C GLU A 86 -4.48 -8.46 -17.45
N THR A 87 -4.94 -9.47 -18.19
CA THR A 87 -5.87 -9.29 -19.31
C THR A 87 -7.23 -9.85 -18.91
N LYS A 88 -8.23 -8.98 -18.81
CA LYS A 88 -9.64 -9.31 -18.62
C LYS A 88 -10.38 -9.05 -19.92
N SER A 89 -11.57 -9.63 -20.10
CA SER A 89 -12.33 -9.62 -21.36
C SER A 89 -12.47 -8.25 -22.03
N ASN A 90 -12.45 -7.14 -21.27
CA ASN A 90 -12.56 -5.78 -21.80
C ASN A 90 -11.42 -4.83 -21.38
N ALA A 91 -10.36 -5.32 -20.73
CA ALA A 91 -9.29 -4.45 -20.22
C ALA A 91 -7.96 -5.20 -20.14
N ASP A 92 -6.91 -4.51 -20.54
CA ASP A 92 -5.55 -5.02 -20.51
C ASP A 92 -4.66 -4.02 -19.79
N ALA A 93 -4.21 -4.43 -18.61
CA ALA A 93 -3.61 -3.53 -17.63
C ALA A 93 -2.31 -4.11 -17.07
N VAL A 94 -1.38 -3.22 -16.76
CA VAL A 94 -0.10 -3.51 -16.12
C VAL A 94 -0.11 -2.90 -14.73
N TYR A 95 0.46 -3.63 -13.78
CA TYR A 95 0.45 -3.31 -12.36
C TYR A 95 1.85 -3.30 -11.81
N VAL A 96 2.21 -2.25 -11.07
CA VAL A 96 3.33 -2.28 -10.11
C VAL A 96 2.73 -2.46 -8.72
N SER A 97 3.14 -3.50 -8.00
CA SER A 97 2.58 -3.88 -6.70
C SER A 97 3.65 -4.13 -5.66
N ILE A 98 3.47 -3.51 -4.49
CA ILE A 98 4.36 -3.63 -3.32
C ILE A 98 3.50 -4.00 -2.11
N GLY A 99 3.59 -5.27 -1.68
CA GLY A 99 2.83 -5.81 -0.54
C GLY A 99 3.69 -6.36 0.60
N ARG A 100 5.02 -6.33 0.45
CA ARG A 100 5.94 -6.78 1.49
C ARG A 100 6.01 -5.73 2.60
N GLU A 101 5.58 -6.13 3.80
CA GLU A 101 5.45 -5.24 4.95
C GLU A 101 6.77 -4.55 5.35
N ASP A 102 7.89 -5.25 5.21
CA ASP A 102 9.21 -4.70 5.51
C ASP A 102 9.65 -3.62 4.50
N ILE A 103 9.36 -3.81 3.21
CA ILE A 103 9.59 -2.78 2.18
C ILE A 103 8.66 -1.60 2.39
N ILE A 104 7.38 -1.84 2.67
CA ILE A 104 6.41 -0.78 2.96
C ILE A 104 6.91 0.07 4.12
N THR A 105 7.29 -0.57 5.22
CA THR A 105 7.68 0.11 6.47
C THR A 105 9.01 0.85 6.34
N LYS A 106 10.02 0.22 5.72
CA LYS A 106 11.40 0.74 5.71
C LYS A 106 11.73 1.62 4.51
N ILE A 107 10.98 1.50 3.42
CA ILE A 107 11.29 2.16 2.14
C ILE A 107 10.14 3.08 1.72
N ILE A 108 8.94 2.51 1.52
CA ILE A 108 7.82 3.24 0.91
C ILE A 108 7.30 4.33 1.82
N ILE A 109 7.14 4.05 3.12
CA ILE A 109 6.69 5.05 4.08
C ILE A 109 7.71 6.19 4.22
N PRO A 110 9.00 5.95 4.53
CA PRO A 110 9.98 7.02 4.60
C PRO A 110 10.11 7.85 3.32
N PHE A 111 10.03 7.20 2.15
CA PHE A 111 10.04 7.90 0.86
C PHE A 111 8.88 8.88 0.75
N PHE A 112 7.64 8.42 0.94
CA PHE A 112 6.47 9.29 0.80
C PHE A 112 6.32 10.32 1.93
N ASP A 113 6.81 10.02 3.13
CA ASP A 113 6.85 10.97 4.25
C ASP A 113 7.86 12.11 4.00
N SER A 114 8.86 11.90 3.14
CA SER A 114 9.83 12.93 2.77
C SER A 114 9.32 13.92 1.72
N LEU A 115 8.15 13.67 1.14
CA LEU A 115 7.59 14.46 0.05
C LEU A 115 6.33 15.24 0.49
N SER A 116 6.04 16.32 -0.22
CA SER A 116 4.84 17.13 0.00
C SER A 116 3.72 16.72 -0.95
N TRP A 117 2.60 16.28 -0.39
CA TRP A 117 1.41 15.86 -1.15
C TRP A 117 0.52 17.05 -1.53
N HIS A 118 -0.22 16.93 -2.64
CA HIS A 118 -1.07 18.00 -3.16
C HIS A 118 -2.51 17.56 -3.44
N SER A 119 -2.86 16.31 -3.13
CA SER A 119 -4.17 15.70 -3.37
C SER A 119 -4.79 15.11 -2.10
N LYS A 120 -6.08 14.79 -2.16
CA LYS A 120 -6.77 14.07 -1.07
C LYS A 120 -6.25 12.64 -0.87
N LYS A 121 -5.45 12.10 -1.80
CA LYS A 121 -4.87 10.75 -1.69
C LYS A 121 -3.89 10.66 -0.52
N GLU A 122 -3.30 11.78 -0.10
CA GLU A 122 -2.53 11.85 1.15
C GLU A 122 -3.32 11.30 2.33
N LYS A 123 -4.63 11.63 2.43
CA LYS A 123 -5.46 11.15 3.54
C LYS A 123 -5.66 9.64 3.49
N ASP A 124 -5.75 9.06 2.28
CA ASP A 124 -5.82 7.61 2.09
C ASP A 124 -4.51 6.93 2.49
N TYR A 125 -3.39 7.55 2.14
CA TYR A 125 -2.06 7.12 2.59
C TYR A 125 -1.91 7.17 4.12
N GLN A 126 -2.35 8.25 4.77
CA GLN A 126 -2.30 8.35 6.24
C GLN A 126 -3.19 7.31 6.93
N ASP A 127 -4.42 7.12 6.46
CA ASP A 127 -5.33 6.08 6.96
C ASP A 127 -4.70 4.67 6.79
N TRP A 128 -4.05 4.43 5.64
CA TRP A 128 -3.34 3.19 5.36
C TRP A 128 -2.14 2.95 6.30
N LYS A 129 -1.35 3.99 6.61
CA LYS A 129 -0.28 3.94 7.62
C LYS A 129 -0.80 3.62 9.01
N ILE A 130 -1.94 4.18 9.41
CA ILE A 130 -2.55 3.89 10.71
C ILE A 130 -2.92 2.40 10.79
N ILE A 131 -3.54 1.85 9.75
CA ILE A 131 -3.87 0.42 9.70
C ILE A 131 -2.60 -0.44 9.78
N LEU A 132 -1.51 -0.05 9.10
CA LEU A 132 -0.22 -0.75 9.22
C LEU A 132 0.22 -0.81 10.68
N ARG A 133 0.16 0.33 11.38
CA ARG A 133 0.63 0.41 12.76
C ARG A 133 -0.25 -0.41 13.71
N LEU A 134 -1.57 -0.34 13.56
CA LEU A 134 -2.52 -1.20 14.30
C LEU A 134 -2.22 -2.69 14.07
N LYS A 135 -1.89 -3.05 12.83
CA LYS A 135 -1.52 -4.42 12.46
C LYS A 135 -0.21 -4.86 13.12
N GLN A 136 0.82 -4.02 13.09
CA GLN A 136 2.13 -4.28 13.73
C GLN A 136 2.02 -4.46 15.24
N LEU A 137 1.10 -3.73 15.88
CA LEU A 137 0.78 -3.90 17.30
C LEU A 137 -0.12 -5.10 17.58
N GLY A 138 -0.53 -5.88 16.56
CA GLY A 138 -1.42 -7.03 16.74
C GLY A 138 -2.86 -6.69 17.13
N LEU A 139 -3.25 -5.41 17.03
CA LEU A 139 -4.56 -4.95 17.50
C LEU A 139 -5.69 -5.42 16.58
N HIS A 140 -5.38 -5.81 15.35
CA HIS A 140 -6.31 -6.49 14.44
C HIS A 140 -6.81 -7.87 14.94
N PHE A 141 -6.25 -8.41 16.02
CA PHE A 141 -6.76 -9.59 16.73
C PHE A 141 -7.66 -9.25 17.93
N THR A 142 -8.02 -7.97 18.09
CA THR A 142 -8.91 -7.49 19.16
C THR A 142 -10.18 -6.92 18.54
N ASP A 143 -11.32 -7.08 19.20
CA ASP A 143 -12.60 -6.57 18.70
C ASP A 143 -12.58 -5.06 18.51
N GLU A 144 -11.93 -4.34 19.43
CA GLU A 144 -11.77 -2.89 19.34
C GLU A 144 -10.88 -2.48 18.15
N GLY A 145 -9.74 -3.15 17.95
CA GLY A 145 -8.87 -2.86 16.80
C GLY A 145 -9.55 -3.19 15.48
N ILE A 146 -10.29 -4.30 15.38
CA ILE A 146 -11.10 -4.65 14.20
C ILE A 146 -12.15 -3.56 13.92
N ARG A 147 -12.87 -3.11 14.96
CA ARG A 147 -13.86 -2.03 14.84
C ARG A 147 -13.22 -0.75 14.31
N VAL A 148 -12.08 -0.33 14.85
CA VAL A 148 -11.36 0.87 14.40
C VAL A 148 -10.85 0.72 12.98
N ILE A 149 -10.25 -0.40 12.61
CA ILE A 149 -9.81 -0.67 11.24
C ILE A 149 -11.00 -0.55 10.27
N ASN A 150 -12.15 -1.13 10.61
CA ASN A 150 -13.34 -1.04 9.77
C ASN A 150 -13.87 0.39 9.61
N LEU A 151 -13.81 1.22 10.66
CA LEU A 151 -14.14 2.64 10.57
C LEU A 151 -13.19 3.38 9.62
N ILE A 152 -11.88 3.12 9.70
CA ILE A 152 -10.87 3.70 8.78
C ILE A 152 -11.14 3.24 7.33
N LEU A 153 -11.36 1.94 7.12
CA LEU A 153 -11.72 1.37 5.81
C LEU A 153 -13.04 1.92 5.25
N ASN A 154 -13.90 2.52 6.09
CA ASN A 154 -15.15 3.15 5.70
C ASN A 154 -15.02 4.63 5.34
N GLN A 155 -13.84 5.24 5.53
CA GLN A 155 -13.58 6.64 5.19
C GLN A 155 -12.40 6.85 4.22
N MET A 156 -11.74 5.78 3.79
CA MET A 156 -10.63 5.83 2.82
C MET A 156 -11.07 5.50 1.38
N ASN A 157 -10.22 5.86 0.42
CA ASN A 157 -10.38 5.65 -1.02
C ASN A 157 -11.72 6.19 -1.52
N LEU A 158 -12.44 5.42 -2.36
CA LEU A 158 -13.73 5.81 -2.95
C LEU A 158 -14.77 6.24 -1.90
N LYS A 159 -14.71 5.69 -0.69
CA LYS A 159 -15.66 6.03 0.38
C LYS A 159 -15.43 7.41 0.97
N ARG A 160 -14.22 7.98 0.81
CA ARG A 160 -13.89 9.33 1.30
C ARG A 160 -14.73 10.42 0.65
N LEU A 161 -15.04 10.24 -0.63
CA LEU A 161 -15.78 11.20 -1.45
C LEU A 161 -17.22 10.75 -1.72
N SER A 162 -17.60 9.55 -1.27
CA SER A 162 -18.95 9.02 -1.49
C SER A 162 -19.98 9.75 -0.63
N SER A 163 -20.97 10.36 -1.28
CA SER A 163 -22.14 10.96 -0.66
C SER A 163 -23.29 9.95 -0.45
N SER A 164 -23.21 8.75 -1.04
CA SER A 164 -24.23 7.72 -0.93
C SER A 164 -23.83 6.62 0.06
N ASN A 165 -24.76 6.25 0.96
CA ASN A 165 -24.67 5.12 1.90
C ASN A 165 -23.40 5.01 2.76
N SER A 166 -22.62 6.09 2.90
CA SER A 166 -21.45 6.09 3.79
C SER A 166 -21.92 6.21 5.24
N VAL A 167 -21.55 5.23 6.06
CA VAL A 167 -21.70 5.35 7.52
C VAL A 167 -20.98 6.63 7.93
N LYS A 168 -21.71 7.58 8.52
CA LYS A 168 -21.12 8.84 8.98
C LYS A 168 -20.21 8.51 10.16
N VAL A 169 -18.91 8.47 9.89
CA VAL A 169 -17.89 8.23 10.92
C VAL A 169 -17.77 9.48 11.78
N ASP A 170 -17.96 9.33 13.09
CA ASP A 170 -17.57 10.34 14.06
C ASP A 170 -16.04 10.43 14.08
N LYS A 171 -15.51 11.50 13.48
CA LYS A 171 -14.08 11.71 13.32
C LYS A 171 -13.37 11.99 14.64
N GLU A 172 -14.03 12.68 15.56
CA GLU A 172 -13.44 13.00 16.85
C GLU A 172 -13.29 11.73 17.69
N PHE A 173 -14.37 10.95 17.77
CA PHE A 173 -14.35 9.64 18.41
C PHE A 173 -13.31 8.71 17.78
N LEU A 174 -13.28 8.62 16.44
CA LEU A 174 -12.33 7.76 15.74
C LEU A 174 -10.89 8.18 16.04
N ASN A 175 -10.55 9.47 15.91
CA ASN A 175 -9.20 9.97 16.16
C ASN A 175 -8.77 9.72 17.61
N LYS A 176 -9.64 9.98 18.59
CA LYS A 176 -9.37 9.68 20.00
C LYS A 176 -9.11 8.20 20.22
N THR A 177 -9.90 7.32 19.61
CA THR A 177 -9.74 5.87 19.74
C THR A 177 -8.45 5.39 19.10
N ILE A 178 -8.10 5.91 17.91
CA ILE A 178 -6.83 5.62 17.24
C ILE A 178 -5.66 6.01 18.14
N VAL A 179 -5.63 7.23 18.68
CA VAL A 179 -4.55 7.69 19.57
C VAL A 179 -4.42 6.80 20.80
N ASN A 180 -5.53 6.45 21.44
CA ASN A 180 -5.51 5.56 22.61
C ASN A 180 -4.94 4.18 22.27
N LEU A 181 -5.35 3.59 21.15
CA LEU A 181 -4.86 2.28 20.70
C LEU A 181 -3.38 2.30 20.34
N LEU A 182 -2.94 3.35 19.63
CA LEU A 182 -1.53 3.46 19.20
C LEU A 182 -0.57 3.73 20.35
N ASN A 183 -1.03 4.40 21.42
CA ASN A 183 -0.26 4.63 22.65
C ASN A 183 -0.42 3.51 23.68
N GLY A 184 -1.33 2.57 23.44
CA GLY A 184 -1.55 1.41 24.30
C GLY A 184 -0.47 0.33 24.15
N PRO A 185 -0.56 -0.74 24.96
CA PRO A 185 0.36 -1.87 24.84
C PRO A 185 0.15 -2.62 23.52
N SER A 186 1.25 -3.10 22.94
CA SER A 186 1.20 -4.08 21.84
C SER A 186 0.42 -5.32 22.29
N ASN A 187 -0.46 -5.85 21.43
CA ASN A 187 -1.11 -7.16 21.61
C ASN A 187 -0.23 -8.33 21.17
N ILE A 188 0.98 -8.06 20.67
CA ILE A 188 1.97 -9.04 20.25
C ILE A 188 3.21 -8.96 21.13
N GLU A 189 3.76 -10.13 21.46
CA GLU A 189 5.06 -10.32 22.09
C GLU A 189 5.97 -11.15 21.19
N THR A 190 7.25 -10.79 21.13
CA THR A 190 8.26 -11.57 20.40
C THR A 190 9.05 -12.38 21.41
N HIS A 191 8.95 -13.70 21.34
CA HIS A 191 9.66 -14.65 22.18
C HIS A 191 10.93 -15.15 21.48
N GLU A 192 11.67 -16.04 22.14
CA GLU A 192 12.86 -16.68 21.59
C GLU A 192 12.64 -17.23 20.17
N TYR A 193 13.67 -17.10 19.34
CA TYR A 193 13.70 -17.49 17.92
C TYR A 193 12.69 -16.74 17.03
N GLY A 194 12.24 -15.55 17.45
CA GLY A 194 11.34 -14.70 16.65
C GLY A 194 9.88 -15.18 16.64
N ARG A 195 9.51 -16.07 17.56
CA ARG A 195 8.13 -16.55 17.70
C ARG A 195 7.23 -15.41 18.15
N ILE A 196 6.14 -15.20 17.43
CA ILE A 196 5.16 -14.16 17.72
C ILE A 196 4.06 -14.77 18.58
N PHE A 197 3.84 -14.25 19.78
CA PHE A 197 2.73 -14.60 20.65
C PHE A 197 1.65 -13.51 20.61
N VAL A 198 0.39 -13.89 20.39
CA VAL A 198 -0.75 -12.97 20.34
C VAL A 198 -1.51 -13.05 21.66
N LYS A 199 -1.44 -12.00 22.47
CA LYS A 199 -1.97 -11.98 23.83
C LYS A 199 -3.47 -12.20 23.90
N SER A 200 -4.24 -11.46 23.11
CA SER A 200 -5.71 -11.54 23.12
C SER A 200 -6.25 -12.92 22.75
N LEU A 201 -5.48 -13.69 21.97
CA LEU A 201 -5.87 -15.02 21.51
C LEU A 201 -5.22 -16.15 22.32
N ASN A 202 -4.21 -15.83 23.15
CA ASN A 202 -3.41 -16.81 23.89
C ASN A 202 -2.80 -17.90 22.98
N ILE A 203 -2.29 -17.52 21.80
CA ILE A 203 -1.68 -18.45 20.83
C ILE A 203 -0.38 -17.91 20.23
N TYR A 204 0.47 -18.81 19.76
CA TYR A 204 1.59 -18.45 18.87
C TYR A 204 1.11 -18.30 17.43
N PHE A 205 1.49 -17.20 16.80
CA PHE A 205 1.20 -16.95 15.40
C PHE A 205 2.17 -17.74 14.51
N ASN A 206 1.64 -18.59 13.62
CA ASN A 206 2.44 -19.42 12.74
C ASN A 206 2.92 -18.62 11.50
N LEU A 207 4.17 -18.17 11.53
CA LEU A 207 4.80 -17.46 10.40
C LEU A 207 4.93 -18.33 9.14
N ALA A 208 5.02 -19.66 9.25
CA ALA A 208 5.18 -20.57 8.11
C ALA A 208 3.94 -20.67 7.21
N ALA A 209 2.80 -20.12 7.64
CA ALA A 209 1.60 -20.02 6.80
C ALA A 209 1.65 -18.84 5.80
N ARG A 210 2.52 -17.84 6.00
CA ARG A 210 2.67 -16.69 5.07
C ARG A 210 3.25 -17.10 3.72
N ASP A 211 4.20 -18.03 3.70
CA ASP A 211 4.91 -18.43 2.47
C ASP A 211 4.12 -19.44 1.59
N LYS A 212 2.97 -19.94 2.08
CA LYS A 212 2.08 -20.81 1.29
C LYS A 212 1.05 -20.04 0.45
N ILE A 213 1.03 -18.71 0.54
CA ILE A 213 0.17 -17.87 -0.30
C ILE A 213 0.91 -17.65 -1.63
N LYS A 214 0.75 -18.61 -2.54
CA LYS A 214 0.88 -18.31 -3.98
C LYS A 214 -0.21 -17.29 -4.32
N VAL A 215 0.22 -16.07 -4.65
CA VAL A 215 -0.57 -15.19 -5.53
C VAL A 215 -0.48 -15.79 -6.92
#